data_AF-N6XH04-F1
#
_entry.id   AF-N6XH04-F1
#
_cell.length_a   1.000
_cell.length_b   1.000
_cell.length_c   1.000
_cell.angle_alpha   90.00
_cell.angle_beta   90.00
_cell.angle_gamma   90.00
#
_symmetry.space_group_name_H-M   'P 1'
#
loop_
_entity.id
_entity.type
_entity.pdbx_description
1 polymer ?
#
loop_
_entity_poly.entity_id
_entity_poly.type
_entity_poly.pdbx_seq_one_letter_code
_entity_poly.pdbx_strand_id
1 'polypeptide(L)'
;MVFVHGCFWHRHEGCRYTTTPRTNEEFWRRKFLGNVDRDRRHVEALHALGWRVAVVWECALKHSVEETAQAVEEWLHGDEDVLVIGQVID
;
A
#
# COMPACT_ATOMS: atom_id res chain seq x y z
N MET A 1 7.98 4.44 -9.35
CA MET A 1 7.73 5.00 -8.00
C MET A 1 7.44 3.85 -7.05
N VAL A 2 8.00 3.84 -5.84
CA VAL A 2 7.72 2.82 -4.83
C VAL A 2 7.12 3.49 -3.60
N PHE A 3 5.91 3.09 -3.22
CA PHE A 3 5.25 3.50 -1.99
C PHE A 3 5.41 2.44 -0.92
N VAL A 4 5.66 2.87 0.32
CA VAL A 4 5.58 2.00 1.50
C VAL A 4 4.39 2.44 2.33
N HIS A 5 3.33 1.61 2.34
CA HIS A 5 2.08 1.94 2.99
C HIS A 5 1.93 1.21 4.33
N GLY A 6 1.74 1.98 5.40
CA GLY A 6 1.26 1.44 6.67
C GLY A 6 -0.14 0.87 6.54
N CYS A 7 -0.34 -0.40 6.93
CA CYS A 7 -1.62 -1.09 6.74
C CYS A 7 -2.79 -0.36 7.44
N PHE A 8 -2.53 0.14 8.66
CA PHE A 8 -3.50 0.92 9.43
C PHE A 8 -3.93 2.22 8.76
N TRP A 9 -2.98 2.98 8.21
CA TRP A 9 -3.21 4.33 7.69
C TRP A 9 -3.86 4.34 6.31
N HIS A 10 -3.43 3.41 5.45
CA HIS A 10 -3.84 3.33 4.05
C HIS A 10 -4.87 2.22 3.80
N ARG A 11 -5.32 1.55 4.87
CA ARG A 11 -6.45 0.60 4.87
C ARG A 11 -6.22 -0.62 3.99
N HIS A 12 -5.15 -1.36 4.25
CA HIS A 12 -4.90 -2.62 3.56
C HIS A 12 -6.06 -3.60 3.83
N GLU A 13 -6.77 -4.00 2.77
CA GLU A 13 -7.93 -4.89 2.86
C GLU A 13 -7.53 -6.29 3.34
N GLY A 14 -8.36 -6.94 4.16
CA GLY A 14 -8.11 -8.29 4.68
C GLY A 14 -6.86 -8.43 5.57
N CYS A 15 -6.21 -7.34 5.96
CA CYS A 15 -4.95 -7.39 6.72
C CYS A 15 -5.18 -7.24 8.23
N ARG A 16 -4.60 -8.14 9.04
CA ARG A 16 -4.67 -8.07 10.52
C ARG A 16 -4.13 -6.78 11.15
N TYR A 17 -3.27 -6.05 10.44
CA TYR A 17 -2.70 -4.78 10.91
C TYR A 17 -3.61 -3.57 10.62
N THR A 18 -4.68 -3.77 9.87
CA THR A 18 -5.69 -2.75 9.53
C THR A 18 -6.78 -2.69 10.59
N THR A 19 -6.43 -2.24 11.80
CA THR A 19 -7.40 -2.08 12.89
C THR A 19 -8.18 -0.76 12.78
N THR A 20 -9.32 -0.66 13.47
CA THR A 20 -10.11 0.58 13.57
C THR A 20 -10.22 0.98 15.05
N PRO A 21 -9.74 2.17 15.45
CA PRO A 21 -9.89 2.63 16.84
C PRO A 21 -11.36 2.82 17.20
N ARG A 22 -11.74 2.40 18.41
CA ARG A 22 -13.13 2.49 18.93
C ARG A 22 -13.51 3.87 19.46
N THR A 23 -12.55 4.77 19.59
CA THR A 23 -12.79 6.14 20.08
C THR A 23 -12.61 7.12 18.93
N ASN A 24 -13.47 8.14 18.87
CA ASN A 24 -13.46 9.16 17.82
C ASN A 24 -13.65 8.57 16.40
N GLU A 25 -14.60 7.65 16.27
CA GLU A 25 -14.82 6.86 15.05
C GLU A 25 -15.06 7.71 13.80
N GLU A 26 -15.82 8.81 13.93
CA GLU A 26 -16.11 9.71 12.81
C GLU A 26 -14.83 10.38 12.26
N PHE A 27 -13.94 10.82 13.16
CA PHE A 27 -12.63 11.35 12.78
C PHE A 27 -11.83 10.29 12.03
N TRP A 28 -11.73 9.08 12.57
CA TRP A 28 -10.96 8.01 11.96
C TRP A 28 -11.52 7.60 10.61
N ARG A 29 -12.84 7.45 10.50
CA ARG A 29 -13.51 7.17 9.22
C ARG A 29 -13.18 8.21 8.17
N ARG A 30 -13.32 9.50 8.49
CA ARG A 30 -12.96 10.59 7.55
C ARG A 30 -11.48 10.57 7.19
N LYS A 31 -10.60 10.38 8.17
CA LYS A 31 -9.15 10.35 7.96
C LYS A 31 -8.74 9.21 7.02
N PHE A 32 -9.26 8.01 7.26
CA PHE A 32 -8.98 6.85 6.44
C PHE A 32 -9.51 6.99 5.02
N LEU A 33 -10.76 7.44 4.84
CA LEU A 33 -11.32 7.72 3.50
C LEU A 33 -10.48 8.76 2.75
N GLY A 34 -10.05 9.81 3.44
CA GLY A 34 -9.19 10.85 2.86
C GLY A 34 -7.80 10.35 2.46
N ASN A 35 -7.23 9.38 3.18
CA ASN A 35 -5.97 8.74 2.82
C ASN A 35 -6.15 7.88 1.56
N VAL A 36 -7.11 6.95 1.58
CA VAL A 36 -7.37 6.04 0.44
C VAL A 36 -7.66 6.80 -0.85
N ASP A 37 -8.48 7.85 -0.80
CA ASP A 37 -8.77 8.65 -1.98
C ASP A 37 -7.54 9.44 -2.48
N ARG A 38 -6.67 9.89 -1.56
CA ARG A 38 -5.40 10.55 -1.93
C ARG A 38 -4.44 9.56 -2.58
N ASP A 39 -4.32 8.35 -2.04
CA ASP A 39 -3.48 7.29 -2.60
C ASP A 39 -3.91 6.97 -4.02
N ARG A 40 -5.22 6.76 -4.25
CA ARG A 40 -5.80 6.54 -5.59
C ARG A 40 -5.44 7.67 -6.55
N ARG A 41 -5.66 8.93 -6.15
CA ARG A 41 -5.35 10.11 -6.98
C ARG A 41 -3.86 10.21 -7.33
N HIS A 42 -2.97 9.88 -6.39
CA HIS A 42 -1.54 9.90 -6.64
C HIS A 42 -1.10 8.80 -7.62
N VAL A 43 -1.62 7.58 -7.44
CA VAL A 43 -1.33 6.46 -8.35
C VAL A 43 -1.82 6.77 -9.76
N GLU A 44 -3.05 7.25 -9.92
CA GLU A 44 -3.61 7.67 -11.21
C GLU A 44 -2.76 8.77 -11.88
N ALA A 45 -2.36 9.80 -11.12
CA ALA A 45 -1.53 10.88 -11.64
C ALA A 45 -0.13 10.39 -12.07
N LEU A 46 0.48 9.48 -11.31
CA LEU A 46 1.77 8.90 -11.67
C LEU A 46 1.68 8.05 -12.95
N HIS A 47 0.64 7.22 -13.08
CA HIS A 47 0.41 6.47 -14.32
C HIS A 47 0.17 7.37 -15.52
N ALA A 48 -0.62 8.45 -15.37
CA ALA A 48 -0.85 9.42 -16.44
C ALA A 48 0.44 10.13 -16.90
N LEU A 49 1.45 10.21 -16.04
CA LEU A 49 2.79 10.73 -16.34
C LEU A 49 3.76 9.66 -16.87
N GLY A 50 3.30 8.43 -17.09
CA GLY A 50 4.12 7.31 -17.58
C GLY A 50 4.98 6.64 -16.52
N TRP A 51 4.72 6.87 -15.23
CA TRP A 51 5.43 6.17 -14.16
C TRP A 51 4.80 4.82 -13.87
N ARG A 52 5.66 3.79 -13.75
CA ARG A 52 5.31 2.51 -13.10
C ARG A 52 5.22 2.70 -11.58
N VAL A 53 4.32 1.98 -10.91
CA VAL A 53 4.06 2.16 -9.47
C VAL A 53 4.10 0.83 -8.72
N ALA A 54 4.91 0.76 -7.68
CA ALA A 54 4.90 -0.34 -6.72
C ALA A 54 4.32 0.13 -5.38
N VAL A 55 3.48 -0.68 -4.75
CA VAL A 55 2.95 -0.49 -3.40
C VAL A 55 3.39 -1.66 -2.52
N VAL A 56 4.26 -1.37 -1.56
CA VAL A 56 4.70 -2.32 -0.54
C VAL A 56 3.95 -2.03 0.75
N TRP A 57 3.14 -2.98 1.20
CA TRP A 57 2.43 -2.86 2.46
C TRP A 57 3.34 -3.22 3.65
N GLU A 58 3.13 -2.53 4.77
CA GLU A 58 3.84 -2.77 6.04
C GLU A 58 3.84 -4.25 6.45
N CYS A 59 2.75 -4.98 6.20
CA CYS A 59 2.68 -6.40 6.54
C CYS A 59 3.67 -7.27 5.76
N ALA A 60 4.00 -6.91 4.52
CA ALA A 60 5.02 -7.62 3.73
C ALA A 60 6.40 -7.46 4.37
N LEU A 61 6.77 -6.22 4.73
CA LEU A 61 8.01 -5.93 5.42
C LEU A 61 8.10 -6.57 6.81
N LYS A 62 6.97 -6.70 7.52
CA LYS A 62 6.90 -7.45 8.77
C LYS A 62 7.04 -8.96 8.59
N HIS A 63 6.67 -9.49 7.42
CA HIS A 63 6.79 -10.91 7.11
C HIS A 63 8.24 -11.25 6.72
N SER A 64 8.79 -10.54 5.74
CA SER A 64 10.17 -10.71 5.28
C SER A 64 10.63 -9.47 4.53
N VAL A 65 11.67 -8.80 5.01
CA VAL A 65 12.25 -7.63 4.33
C VAL A 65 13.02 -8.08 3.11
N GLU A 66 13.75 -9.18 3.22
CA GLU A 66 14.60 -9.75 2.17
C GLU A 66 13.76 -10.16 0.96
N GLU A 67 12.68 -10.92 1.15
CA GLU A 67 11.79 -11.33 0.05
C GLU A 67 11.07 -10.13 -0.58
N THR A 68 10.64 -9.17 0.26
CA THR A 68 9.99 -7.94 -0.23
C THR A 68 10.95 -7.12 -1.07
N ALA A 69 12.21 -6.96 -0.64
CA ALA A 69 13.21 -6.21 -1.36
C ALA A 69 13.58 -6.89 -2.68
N GLN A 70 13.73 -8.21 -2.67
CA GLN A 70 13.99 -8.99 -3.88
C GLN A 70 12.87 -8.82 -4.91
N ALA A 71 11.60 -8.93 -4.50
CA ALA A 71 10.47 -8.74 -5.41
C ALA A 71 10.42 -7.30 -6.00
N VAL A 72 10.79 -6.29 -5.20
CA VAL A 72 10.91 -4.91 -5.70
C VAL A 72 12.08 -4.78 -6.68
N GLU A 73 13.24 -5.39 -6.41
CA GLU A 73 14.39 -5.40 -7.31
C GLU A 73 14.03 -6.04 -8.67
N GLU A 74 13.41 -7.22 -8.65
CA GLU A 74 12.94 -7.91 -9.86
C GLU A 74 11.99 -7.03 -10.67
N TRP A 75 11.03 -6.37 -10.02
CA TRP A 75 10.10 -5.45 -10.67
C TRP A 75 10.78 -4.18 -11.21
N LEU A 76 11.79 -3.65 -10.51
CA LEU A 76 12.56 -2.49 -10.97
C LEU A 76 13.30 -2.81 -12.27
N HIS A 77 13.82 -4.02 -12.41
CA HIS A 77 14.51 -4.50 -13.61
C HIS A 77 13.58 -5.05 -14.70
N GLY A 78 12.33 -5.36 -14.37
CA GLY A 78 11.28 -5.76 -15.32
C GLY A 78 10.53 -4.60 -15.97
N ASP A 79 9.48 -4.96 -16.71
CA ASP A 79 8.61 -4.08 -17.49
C ASP A 79 7.18 -3.96 -16.94
N GLU A 80 6.81 -4.76 -15.94
CA GLU A 80 5.50 -4.72 -15.30
C GLU A 80 5.14 -3.32 -14.76
N ASP A 81 3.97 -2.79 -15.10
CA ASP A 81 3.58 -1.42 -14.75
C ASP A 81 3.25 -1.25 -13.25
N VAL A 82 2.83 -2.33 -12.60
CA VAL A 82 2.34 -2.32 -11.23
C VAL A 82 2.90 -3.48 -10.43
N LEU A 83 3.27 -3.22 -9.18
CA LEU A 83 3.55 -4.24 -8.18
C LEU A 83 2.79 -3.92 -6.90
N VAL A 84 2.16 -4.93 -6.29
CA VAL A 84 1.56 -4.81 -4.95
C VAL A 84 2.01 -5.99 -4.10
N ILE A 85 2.66 -5.70 -2.97
CA ILE A 85 3.15 -6.73 -2.04
C ILE A 85 2.48 -6.55 -0.69
N GLY A 86 1.78 -7.57 -0.20
CA GLY A 86 1.10 -7.58 1.08
C GLY A 86 0.25 -8.83 1.25
N GLN A 87 0.17 -9.37 2.48
CA GLN A 87 -0.68 -10.53 2.76
C GLN A 87 -2.13 -10.10 2.97
N VAL A 88 -3.04 -10.78 2.26
CA VAL A 88 -4.48 -10.81 2.55
C VAL A 88 -4.71 -12.09 3.35
N ILE A 89 -5.39 -12.00 4.50
CA ILE A 89 -5.78 -13.18 5.27
C ILE A 89 -7.11 -13.67 4.70
N ASP A 90 -7.16 -14.94 4.25
CA ASP A 90 -8.39 -15.66 3.92
C ASP A 90 -9.28 -15.90 5.15
#